data_AF-A0A0G1TLT3-F1
#
_entry.id   AF-A0A0G1TLT3-F1
#
_cell.length_a   1.000
_cell.length_b   1.000
_cell.length_c   1.000
_cell.angle_alpha   90.00
_cell.angle_beta   90.00
_cell.angle_gamma   90.00
#
_symmetry.space_group_name_H-M   'P 1'
#
loop_
_entity.id
_entity.type
_entity.pdbx_description
1 polymer ?
#
loop_
_entity_poly.entity_id
_entity_poly.type
_entity_poly.pdbx_seq_one_letter_code
_entity_poly.pdbx_strand_id
1 'polypeptide(L)'
;MALKTHSQWLLLALLPDAARQTEFVSLSSVRLLFPHLTTAGFRSLVDHLQTKGMVHYERVGQHSQLYLSELGKMTVYALFPALDPERLRWAGNWSCLVFQEAPTNDTQFRYLRRVLVERRAIQLTRGVYLYPGAFPAMVVEQCHRLYTGAISIFSIASVQFGSLRPIVVEKGELKTLQELYSGISSECRQLLGMNDQTGLLTDQQKVRFVSLFDRLVSALRGDNGLGSYYFPDDTWGKEVLQYCRTIVLL
;
A
#
# COMPACT_ATOMS: atom_id res chain seq x y z
N MET A 1 -2.83 14.43 4.21
CA MET A 1 -2.52 15.06 2.90
C MET A 1 -2.57 13.96 1.86
N ALA A 2 -3.43 14.06 0.85
CA ALA A 2 -3.49 13.03 -0.21
C ALA A 2 -2.28 13.18 -1.13
N LEU A 3 -1.43 12.16 -1.21
CA LEU A 3 -0.32 12.13 -2.16
C LEU A 3 -0.84 11.87 -3.57
N LYS A 4 -0.34 12.62 -4.55
CA LYS A 4 -0.67 12.43 -5.97
C LYS A 4 -0.12 11.09 -6.47
N THR A 5 -0.74 10.51 -7.50
CA THR A 5 -0.37 9.20 -8.06
C THR A 5 1.12 9.10 -8.41
N HIS A 6 1.70 10.08 -9.10
CA HIS A 6 3.12 10.06 -9.46
C HIS A 6 4.06 10.07 -8.24
N SER A 7 3.67 10.75 -7.15
CA SER A 7 4.42 10.70 -5.89
C SER A 7 4.38 9.29 -5.31
N GLN A 8 3.21 8.65 -5.30
CA GLN A 8 3.08 7.27 -4.84
C GLN A 8 3.92 6.32 -5.68
N TRP A 9 3.97 6.52 -7.01
CA TRP A 9 4.77 5.70 -7.89
C TRP A 9 6.26 5.77 -7.55
N LEU A 10 6.78 7.00 -7.40
CA LEU A 10 8.18 7.22 -7.05
C LEU A 10 8.48 6.58 -5.69
N LEU A 11 7.62 6.76 -4.68
CA LEU A 11 7.84 6.18 -3.37
C LEU A 11 7.82 4.64 -3.40
N LEU A 12 6.91 4.02 -4.14
CA LEU A 12 6.85 2.56 -4.29
C LEU A 12 8.07 1.99 -5.02
N ALA A 13 8.54 2.65 -6.07
CA ALA A 13 9.74 2.23 -6.80
C ALA A 13 10.99 2.24 -5.90
N LEU A 14 11.05 3.19 -4.96
CA LEU A 14 12.15 3.35 -4.00
C LEU A 14 11.99 2.50 -2.72
N LEU A 15 10.86 1.80 -2.53
CA LEU A 15 10.62 1.01 -1.32
C LEU A 15 11.55 -0.21 -1.30
N PRO A 16 12.50 -0.32 -0.35
CA PRO A 16 13.54 -1.35 -0.38
C PRO A 16 12.96 -2.76 -0.27
N ASP A 17 13.68 -3.73 -0.83
CA ASP A 17 13.40 -5.13 -0.55
C ASP A 17 13.93 -5.50 0.84
N ALA A 18 13.24 -6.40 1.54
CA ALA A 18 13.66 -6.87 2.87
C ALA A 18 15.07 -7.48 2.87
N ALA A 19 15.53 -7.99 1.71
CA ALA A 19 16.87 -8.53 1.52
C ALA A 19 17.97 -7.45 1.42
N ARG A 20 17.64 -6.18 1.19
CA ARG A 20 18.61 -5.10 0.95
C ARG A 20 18.22 -3.85 1.74
N GLN A 21 18.82 -3.68 2.93
CA GLN A 21 18.46 -2.64 3.91
C GLN A 21 18.68 -1.19 3.42
N THR A 22 19.53 -0.99 2.42
CA THR A 22 19.77 0.31 1.76
C THR A 22 19.91 0.10 0.27
N GLU A 23 18.81 0.19 -0.46
CA GLU A 23 18.85 0.26 -1.92
C GLU A 23 18.74 1.72 -2.37
N PHE A 24 19.84 2.20 -2.92
CA PHE A 24 19.87 3.40 -3.73
C PHE A 24 19.38 3.03 -5.12
N VAL A 25 18.46 3.82 -5.67
CA VAL A 25 18.02 3.64 -7.05
C VAL A 25 18.54 4.79 -7.90
N SER A 26 19.09 4.46 -9.08
CA SER A 26 19.59 5.49 -9.98
C SER A 26 18.43 6.38 -10.46
N LEU A 27 18.67 7.68 -10.55
CA LEU A 27 17.65 8.64 -10.99
C LEU A 27 17.17 8.33 -12.43
N SER A 28 18.05 7.81 -13.28
CA SER A 28 17.73 7.37 -14.65
C SER A 28 16.80 6.16 -14.67
N SER A 29 17.02 5.17 -13.81
CA SER A 29 16.21 3.96 -13.69
C SER A 29 14.76 4.30 -13.35
N VAL A 30 14.55 5.10 -12.30
CA VAL A 30 13.19 5.44 -11.85
C VAL A 30 12.45 6.34 -12.84
N ARG A 31 13.18 7.16 -13.62
CA ARG A 31 12.58 8.04 -14.62
C ARG A 31 11.80 7.26 -15.69
N LEU A 32 12.13 6.00 -15.94
CA LEU A 32 11.44 5.15 -16.90
C LEU A 32 9.95 4.96 -16.56
N LEU A 33 9.57 5.10 -15.28
CA LEU A 33 8.17 5.10 -14.83
C LEU A 33 7.40 6.36 -15.21
N PHE A 34 8.07 7.41 -15.69
CA PHE A 34 7.46 8.72 -15.93
C PHE A 34 7.69 9.21 -17.37
N PRO A 35 7.27 8.45 -18.40
CA PRO A 35 7.55 8.80 -19.80
C PRO A 35 6.91 10.12 -20.23
N HIS A 36 5.81 10.53 -19.57
CA HIS A 36 5.10 11.77 -19.88
C HIS A 36 5.68 13.00 -19.17
N LEU A 37 6.59 12.82 -18.22
CA LEU A 37 7.22 13.95 -17.54
C LEU A 37 8.46 14.41 -18.28
N THR A 38 8.55 15.72 -18.49
CA THR A 38 9.81 16.34 -18.93
C THR A 38 10.88 16.14 -17.86
N THR A 39 12.16 16.27 -18.23
CA THR A 39 13.27 16.21 -17.26
C THR A 39 13.07 17.20 -16.11
N ALA A 40 12.59 18.40 -16.42
CA ALA A 40 12.28 19.42 -15.41
C ALA A 40 11.12 19.00 -14.53
N GLY A 41 10.03 18.48 -15.10
CA GLY A 41 8.87 18.01 -14.33
C GLY A 41 9.21 16.87 -13.38
N PHE A 42 10.05 15.93 -13.81
CA PHE A 42 10.51 14.84 -12.93
C PHE A 42 11.42 15.38 -11.80
N ARG A 43 12.32 16.33 -12.08
CA ARG A 43 13.12 16.99 -11.04
C ARG A 43 12.24 17.72 -10.02
N SER A 44 11.20 18.42 -10.47
CA SER A 44 10.24 19.07 -9.58
C SER A 44 9.47 18.07 -8.71
N LEU A 45 9.15 16.87 -9.23
CA LEU A 45 8.55 15.80 -8.44
C LEU A 45 9.51 15.32 -7.33
N VAL A 46 10.77 15.09 -7.67
CA VAL A 46 11.82 14.68 -6.72
C VAL A 46 12.02 15.76 -5.65
N ASP A 47 12.20 17.01 -6.06
CA ASP A 47 12.38 18.16 -5.16
C ASP A 47 11.17 18.36 -4.23
N HIS A 48 9.95 18.20 -4.75
CA HIS A 48 8.74 18.22 -3.93
C HIS A 48 8.74 17.13 -2.85
N LEU A 49 9.17 15.91 -3.16
CA LEU A 49 9.22 14.83 -2.18
C LEU A 49 10.40 14.97 -1.20
N GLN A 50 11.50 15.56 -1.65
CA GLN A 50 12.66 15.88 -0.81
C GLN A 50 12.34 17.00 0.19
N THR A 51 11.68 18.07 -0.24
CA THR A 51 11.22 19.16 0.65
C THR A 51 10.17 18.68 1.66
N LYS A 52 9.42 17.62 1.34
CA LYS A 52 8.53 16.92 2.27
C LYS A 52 9.25 15.90 3.16
N GLY A 53 10.56 15.73 3.00
CA GLY A 53 11.38 14.81 3.78
C GLY A 53 11.09 13.34 3.52
N MET A 54 10.44 12.97 2.40
CA MET A 54 10.07 11.58 2.07
C MET A 54 11.13 10.84 1.27
N VAL A 55 11.94 11.59 0.51
CA VAL A 55 12.99 11.04 -0.37
C VAL A 55 14.28 11.80 -0.10
N HIS A 56 15.39 11.09 -0.12
CA HIS A 56 16.72 11.67 -0.16
C HIS A 56 17.29 11.56 -1.56
N TYR A 57 18.02 12.60 -1.96
CA TYR A 57 18.75 12.67 -3.21
C TYR A 57 20.23 12.86 -2.90
N GLU A 58 21.06 12.02 -3.49
CA GLU A 58 22.50 12.08 -3.34
C GLU A 58 23.18 12.01 -4.71
N ARG A 59 24.28 12.75 -4.86
CA ARG A 59 25.13 12.67 -6.05
C ARG A 59 26.53 12.25 -5.63
N VAL A 60 26.93 11.06 -6.06
CA VAL A 60 28.27 10.50 -5.85
C VAL A 60 28.99 10.47 -7.18
N GLY A 61 29.88 11.44 -7.40
CA GLY A 61 30.55 11.64 -8.69
C GLY A 61 29.57 11.97 -9.81
N GLN A 62 29.51 11.10 -10.84
CA GLN A 62 28.58 11.23 -11.96
C GLN A 62 27.25 10.50 -11.75
N HIS A 63 27.09 9.78 -10.64
CA HIS A 63 25.88 9.02 -10.37
C HIS A 63 24.94 9.79 -9.45
N SER A 64 23.69 9.91 -9.88
CA SER A 64 22.59 10.47 -9.10
C SER A 64 21.72 9.34 -8.55
N GLN A 65 21.52 9.34 -7.25
CA GLN A 65 20.86 8.28 -6.50
C GLN A 65 19.69 8.83 -5.67
N LEU A 66 18.65 8.02 -5.53
CA LEU A 66 17.46 8.28 -4.73
C LEU A 66 17.22 7.15 -3.74
N TYR A 67 16.76 7.48 -2.54
CA TYR A 67 16.33 6.51 -1.55
C TYR A 67 15.22 7.07 -0.67
N LEU A 68 14.38 6.20 -0.11
CA LEU A 68 13.34 6.61 0.84
C LEU A 68 13.95 6.99 2.19
N SER A 69 13.43 8.07 2.78
CA SER A 69 13.60 8.33 4.21
C SER A 69 12.70 7.40 5.04
N GLU A 70 12.90 7.37 6.36
CA GLU A 70 11.98 6.67 7.27
C GLU A 70 10.56 7.23 7.19
N LEU A 71 10.41 8.56 7.08
CA LEU A 71 9.10 9.20 6.86
C LEU A 71 8.48 8.74 5.54
N GLY A 72 9.28 8.60 4.48
CA GLY A 72 8.84 8.05 3.20
C GLY A 72 8.31 6.63 3.33
N LYS A 73 9.06 5.74 4.01
CA LYS A 73 8.65 4.35 4.26
C LYS A 73 7.35 4.28 5.06
N MET A 74 7.27 5.01 6.19
CA MET A 74 6.05 5.07 7.00
C MET A 74 4.85 5.58 6.19
N THR A 75 5.08 6.55 5.30
CA THR A 75 4.04 7.07 4.41
C THR A 75 3.57 6.01 3.41
N VAL A 76 4.49 5.24 2.82
CA VAL A 76 4.15 4.11 1.94
C VAL A 76 3.31 3.07 2.69
N TYR A 77 3.74 2.64 3.88
CA TYR A 77 3.01 1.66 4.68
C TYR A 77 1.61 2.15 5.09
N ALA A 78 1.48 3.44 5.43
CA ALA A 78 0.19 4.04 5.75
C ALA A 78 -0.76 4.10 4.53
N LEU A 79 -0.23 4.27 3.31
CA LEU A 79 -1.01 4.29 2.08
C LEU A 79 -1.36 2.88 1.57
N PHE A 80 -0.44 1.92 1.78
CA PHE A 80 -0.49 0.58 1.21
C PHE A 80 -0.24 -0.47 2.31
N PRO A 81 -1.26 -0.82 3.12
CA PRO A 81 -1.09 -1.74 4.24
C PRO A 81 -0.58 -3.13 3.83
N ALA A 82 -0.79 -3.55 2.58
CA ALA A 82 -0.24 -4.79 2.04
C ALA A 82 1.30 -4.86 2.00
N LEU A 83 1.97 -3.71 2.16
CA LEU A 83 3.43 -3.61 2.19
C LEU A 83 3.97 -3.36 3.59
N ASP A 84 3.10 -3.09 4.57
CA ASP A 84 3.48 -2.77 5.94
C ASP A 84 4.01 -4.02 6.66
N PRO A 85 5.26 -4.02 7.17
CA PRO A 85 5.83 -5.14 7.92
C PRO A 85 4.99 -5.56 9.13
N GLU A 86 4.34 -4.63 9.83
CA GLU A 86 3.49 -4.96 10.98
C GLU A 86 2.23 -5.69 10.51
N ARG A 87 1.64 -5.25 9.40
CA ARG A 87 0.49 -5.91 8.78
C ARG A 87 0.83 -7.30 8.27
N LEU A 88 2.00 -7.47 7.64
CA LEU A 88 2.44 -8.77 7.11
C LEU A 88 2.78 -9.79 8.22
N ARG A 89 3.17 -9.32 9.40
CA ARG A 89 3.40 -10.16 10.59
C ARG A 89 2.14 -10.41 11.41
N TRP A 90 1.01 -9.87 10.98
CA TRP A 90 -0.25 -10.02 11.68
C TRP A 90 -0.64 -11.49 11.79
N ALA A 91 -1.03 -11.91 13.00
CA ALA A 91 -1.20 -13.31 13.35
C ALA A 91 -2.61 -13.61 13.91
N GLY A 92 -3.64 -12.96 13.37
CA GLY A 92 -5.02 -13.24 13.76
C GLY A 92 -5.59 -12.37 14.88
N ASN A 93 -4.82 -11.46 15.47
CA ASN A 93 -5.29 -10.59 16.57
C ASN A 93 -6.16 -9.44 16.04
N TRP A 94 -7.42 -9.36 16.47
CA TRP A 94 -8.33 -8.30 16.02
C TRP A 94 -8.64 -7.29 17.12
N SER A 95 -8.80 -6.02 16.75
CA SER A 95 -9.55 -5.06 17.54
C SER A 95 -10.92 -4.82 16.93
N CYS A 96 -11.93 -4.71 17.78
CA CYS A 96 -13.30 -4.42 17.41
C CYS A 96 -13.68 -3.06 17.95
N LEU A 97 -14.36 -2.28 17.13
CA LEU A 97 -15.02 -1.05 17.49
C LEU A 97 -16.53 -1.27 17.32
N VAL A 98 -17.27 -1.10 18.41
CA VAL A 98 -18.72 -1.29 18.47
C VAL A 98 -19.39 -0.02 18.96
N PHE A 99 -20.33 0.50 18.18
CA PHE A 99 -21.26 1.52 18.65
C PHE A 99 -22.35 0.85 19.50
N GLN A 100 -22.55 1.35 20.73
CA GLN A 100 -23.55 0.82 21.66
C GLN A 100 -24.98 1.08 21.18
N GLU A 101 -25.18 2.18 20.44
CA GLU A 101 -26.43 2.52 19.78
C GLU A 101 -26.18 2.75 18.29
N ALA A 102 -27.12 2.35 17.42
CA ALA A 102 -26.97 2.52 15.98
C ALA A 102 -26.97 4.01 15.61
N PRO A 103 -25.86 4.56 15.06
CA PRO A 103 -25.78 5.97 14.76
C PRO A 103 -26.70 6.30 13.58
N THR A 104 -27.84 6.93 13.87
CA THR A 104 -28.88 7.30 12.89
C THR A 104 -28.78 8.80 12.62
N ASN A 105 -28.64 9.18 11.35
CA ASN A 105 -28.50 10.58 10.87
C ASN A 105 -27.29 11.40 11.41
N ASP A 106 -26.42 10.81 12.22
CA ASP A 106 -25.24 11.48 12.76
C ASP A 106 -24.19 11.85 11.66
N THR A 107 -23.85 13.14 11.60
CA THR A 107 -22.83 13.69 10.70
C THR A 107 -21.40 13.32 11.13
N GLN A 108 -21.14 13.29 12.44
CA GLN A 108 -19.86 12.87 12.99
C GLN A 108 -19.61 11.40 12.68
N PHE A 109 -20.67 10.59 12.58
CA PHE A 109 -20.53 9.16 12.31
C PHE A 109 -20.10 8.93 10.87
N ARG A 110 -20.63 9.73 9.93
CA ARG A 110 -20.17 9.72 8.54
C ARG A 110 -18.69 10.06 8.43
N TYR A 111 -18.22 11.02 9.23
CA TYR A 111 -16.81 11.36 9.31
C TYR A 111 -15.96 10.21 9.88
N LEU A 112 -16.33 9.65 11.04
CA LEU A 112 -15.58 8.56 11.66
C LEU A 112 -15.58 7.30 10.79
N ARG A 113 -16.73 6.95 10.17
CA ARG A 113 -16.81 5.86 9.20
C ARG A 113 -15.82 6.05 8.05
N ARG A 114 -15.74 7.27 7.49
CA ARG A 114 -14.78 7.58 6.44
C ARG A 114 -13.34 7.36 6.91
N VAL A 115 -13.00 7.82 8.11
CA VAL A 115 -11.66 7.60 8.69
C VAL A 115 -11.39 6.10 8.85
N LEU A 116 -12.33 5.33 9.37
CA LEU A 116 -12.20 3.88 9.55
C LEU A 116 -11.97 3.15 8.21
N VAL A 117 -12.75 3.50 7.18
CA VAL A 117 -12.60 2.94 5.83
C VAL A 117 -11.26 3.34 5.20
N GLU A 118 -10.86 4.61 5.32
CA GLU A 118 -9.55 5.09 4.86
C GLU A 118 -8.38 4.34 5.53
N ARG A 119 -8.58 3.88 6.77
CA ARG A 119 -7.63 3.05 7.52
C ARG A 119 -7.75 1.55 7.28
N ARG A 120 -8.63 1.11 6.38
CA ARG A 120 -8.89 -0.32 6.07
C ARG A 120 -9.48 -1.12 7.24
N ALA A 121 -10.23 -0.45 8.11
CA ALA A 121 -11.10 -1.19 9.02
C ALA A 121 -12.20 -1.90 8.22
N ILE A 122 -12.45 -3.17 8.54
CA ILE A 122 -13.45 -4.01 7.91
C ILE A 122 -14.78 -3.77 8.57
N GLN A 123 -15.74 -3.27 7.79
CA GLN A 123 -17.09 -3.03 8.27
C GLN A 123 -17.87 -4.35 8.34
N LEU A 124 -18.23 -4.81 9.54
CA LEU A 124 -19.11 -5.98 9.72
C LEU A 124 -20.58 -5.59 9.56
N THR A 125 -20.97 -4.51 10.23
CA THR A 125 -22.30 -3.91 10.15
C THR A 125 -22.16 -2.38 10.19
N ARG A 126 -23.27 -1.64 10.18
CA ARG A 126 -23.23 -0.17 10.24
C ARG A 126 -22.44 0.35 11.45
N GLY A 127 -22.56 -0.28 12.62
CA GLY A 127 -21.93 0.15 13.87
C GLY A 127 -20.81 -0.75 14.37
N VAL A 128 -20.32 -1.69 13.57
CA VAL A 128 -19.28 -2.64 14.00
C VAL A 128 -18.17 -2.70 12.98
N TYR A 129 -16.95 -2.42 13.44
CA TYR A 129 -15.75 -2.39 12.62
C TYR A 129 -14.65 -3.25 13.24
N LEU A 130 -13.99 -4.03 12.40
CA LEU A 130 -12.80 -4.78 12.76
C LEU A 130 -11.57 -4.10 12.22
N TYR A 131 -10.49 -4.14 12.99
CA TYR A 131 -9.18 -3.71 12.57
C TYR A 131 -8.15 -4.77 12.91
N PRO A 132 -7.24 -5.13 11.99
CA PRO A 132 -6.24 -6.14 12.30
C PRO A 132 -5.16 -5.49 13.19
N GLY A 133 -4.90 -6.07 14.35
CA GLY A 133 -4.07 -5.46 15.38
C GLY A 133 -4.82 -4.40 16.19
N ALA A 134 -4.11 -3.36 16.63
CA ALA A 134 -4.68 -2.25 17.40
C ALA A 134 -5.11 -1.10 16.47
N PHE A 135 -6.22 -0.42 16.79
CA PHE A 135 -6.58 0.80 16.07
C PHE A 135 -5.49 1.87 16.22
N PRO A 136 -5.19 2.65 15.16
CA PRO A 136 -4.26 3.76 15.26
C PRO A 136 -4.69 4.75 16.36
N ALA A 137 -3.74 5.29 17.11
CA ALA A 137 -4.00 6.20 18.24
C ALA A 137 -4.92 7.38 17.86
N MET A 138 -4.74 7.95 16.66
CA MET A 138 -5.61 8.99 16.11
C MET A 138 -7.09 8.57 16.05
N VAL A 139 -7.38 7.33 15.65
CA VAL A 139 -8.77 6.82 15.58
C VAL A 139 -9.34 6.71 16.98
N VAL A 140 -8.56 6.18 17.93
CA VAL A 140 -8.96 6.04 19.34
C VAL A 140 -9.24 7.42 19.96
N GLU A 141 -8.35 8.40 19.72
CA GLU A 141 -8.52 9.78 20.18
C GLU A 141 -9.78 10.43 19.59
N GLN A 142 -10.05 10.22 18.30
CA GLN A 142 -11.28 10.70 17.66
C GLN A 142 -12.53 10.06 18.27
N CYS A 143 -12.49 8.77 18.60
CA CYS A 143 -13.58 8.08 19.27
C CYS A 143 -13.82 8.66 20.67
N HIS A 144 -12.77 8.89 21.46
CA HIS A 144 -12.89 9.57 22.76
C HIS A 144 -13.51 10.96 22.61
N ARG A 145 -13.00 11.77 21.68
CA ARG A 145 -13.49 13.15 21.51
C ARG A 145 -14.95 13.24 21.07
N LEU A 146 -15.40 12.37 20.18
CA LEU A 146 -16.71 12.47 19.53
C LEU A 146 -17.77 11.56 20.16
N TYR A 147 -17.36 10.46 20.80
CA TYR A 147 -18.25 9.36 21.19
C TYR A 147 -17.92 8.77 22.56
N THR A 148 -17.48 9.59 23.51
CA THR A 148 -17.27 9.14 24.89
C THR A 148 -18.53 8.43 25.41
N GLY A 149 -18.37 7.20 25.87
CA GLY A 149 -19.48 6.38 26.40
C GLY A 149 -20.37 5.70 25.35
N ALA A 150 -20.32 6.11 24.08
CA ALA A 150 -21.17 5.56 23.01
C ALA A 150 -20.47 4.48 22.15
N ILE A 151 -19.14 4.37 22.25
CA ILE A 151 -18.32 3.38 21.54
C ILE A 151 -17.53 2.55 22.54
N SER A 152 -17.47 1.25 22.28
CA SER A 152 -16.56 0.31 22.93
C SER A 152 -15.48 -0.14 21.95
N ILE A 153 -14.22 -0.06 22.35
CA ILE A 153 -13.08 -0.61 21.62
C ILE A 153 -12.45 -1.71 22.46
N PHE A 154 -12.31 -2.91 21.90
CA PHE A 154 -11.76 -4.06 22.61
C PHE A 154 -11.04 -5.02 21.66
N SER A 155 -10.13 -5.83 22.20
CA SER A 155 -9.46 -6.89 21.43
C SER A 155 -10.26 -8.19 21.47
N ILE A 156 -10.31 -8.89 20.35
CA ILE A 156 -10.96 -10.20 20.23
C ILE A 156 -9.91 -11.27 20.50
N ALA A 157 -10.05 -11.98 21.62
CA ALA A 157 -9.18 -13.10 21.96
C ALA A 157 -9.58 -14.38 21.20
N SER A 158 -10.88 -14.66 21.10
CA SER A 158 -11.41 -15.81 20.37
C SER A 158 -12.83 -15.54 19.88
N VAL A 159 -13.22 -16.27 18.84
CA VAL A 159 -14.59 -16.24 18.29
C VAL A 159 -15.32 -17.46 18.84
N GLN A 160 -16.41 -17.24 19.59
CA GLN A 160 -17.18 -18.34 20.20
C GLN A 160 -17.98 -19.14 19.17
N PHE A 161 -18.45 -18.50 18.10
CA PHE A 161 -19.23 -19.13 17.04
C PHE A 161 -19.02 -18.45 15.68
N GLY A 162 -18.94 -19.24 14.62
CA GLY A 162 -18.69 -18.77 13.25
C GLY A 162 -17.21 -18.53 12.93
N SER A 163 -16.94 -17.77 11.87
CA SER A 163 -15.58 -17.44 11.43
C SER A 163 -15.54 -16.04 10.85
N LEU A 164 -14.47 -15.29 11.15
CA LEU A 164 -14.21 -13.99 10.52
C LEU A 164 -13.71 -14.15 9.08
N ARG A 165 -13.14 -15.31 8.72
CA ARG A 165 -12.50 -15.53 7.41
C ARG A 165 -13.44 -15.23 6.23
N PRO A 166 -14.67 -15.79 6.15
CA PRO A 166 -15.56 -15.52 5.01
C PRO A 166 -15.89 -14.03 4.88
N ILE A 167 -16.11 -13.35 6.00
CA ILE A 167 -16.45 -11.93 6.03
C ILE A 167 -15.26 -11.09 5.55
N VAL A 168 -14.06 -11.39 6.03
CA VAL A 168 -12.84 -10.68 5.64
C VAL A 168 -12.52 -10.91 4.17
N VAL A 169 -12.68 -12.14 3.67
CA VAL A 169 -12.46 -12.48 2.25
C VAL A 169 -13.46 -11.74 1.35
N GLU A 170 -14.73 -11.68 1.74
CA GLU A 170 -15.77 -10.97 0.98
C GLU A 170 -15.58 -9.45 1.05
N LYS A 171 -15.56 -8.86 2.25
CA LYS A 171 -15.49 -7.40 2.47
C LYS A 171 -14.14 -6.81 2.07
N GLY A 172 -13.08 -7.60 2.10
CA GLY A 172 -11.75 -7.21 1.62
C GLY A 172 -11.54 -7.48 0.13
N GLU A 173 -12.52 -8.08 -0.58
CA GLU A 173 -12.42 -8.45 -1.99
C GLU A 173 -11.15 -9.26 -2.32
N LEU A 174 -10.73 -10.13 -1.39
CA LEU A 174 -9.40 -10.77 -1.46
C LEU A 174 -9.23 -11.66 -2.69
N LYS A 175 -10.32 -12.28 -3.18
CA LYS A 175 -10.28 -13.08 -4.42
C LYS A 175 -10.00 -12.21 -5.64
N THR A 176 -10.71 -11.09 -5.78
CA THR A 176 -10.51 -10.13 -6.87
C THR A 176 -9.08 -9.56 -6.84
N LEU A 177 -8.58 -9.23 -5.64
CA LEU A 177 -7.19 -8.78 -5.48
C LEU A 177 -6.18 -9.85 -5.89
N GLN A 178 -6.40 -11.12 -5.52
CA GLN A 178 -5.53 -12.23 -5.91
C GLN A 178 -5.48 -12.40 -7.44
N GLU A 179 -6.63 -12.34 -8.12
CA GLU A 179 -6.72 -12.41 -9.57
C GLU A 179 -5.96 -11.25 -10.24
N LEU A 180 -6.11 -10.03 -9.70
CA LEU A 180 -5.38 -8.85 -10.17
C LEU A 180 -3.87 -9.02 -10.00
N TYR A 181 -3.40 -9.42 -8.81
CA TYR A 181 -1.97 -9.61 -8.55
C TYR A 181 -1.38 -10.74 -9.40
N SER A 182 -2.09 -11.85 -9.57
CA SER A 182 -1.67 -12.95 -10.44
C SER A 182 -1.51 -12.49 -11.89
N GLY A 183 -2.47 -11.73 -12.41
CA GLY A 183 -2.39 -11.11 -13.75
C GLY A 183 -1.18 -10.18 -13.89
N ILE A 184 -1.00 -9.26 -12.95
CA ILE A 184 0.14 -8.31 -12.93
C ILE A 184 1.46 -9.09 -12.84
N SER A 185 1.55 -10.09 -11.97
CA SER A 185 2.76 -10.92 -11.81
C SER A 185 3.12 -11.66 -13.10
N SER A 186 2.14 -12.22 -13.80
CA SER A 186 2.36 -12.93 -15.07
C SER A 186 2.92 -11.99 -16.12
N GLU A 187 2.34 -10.79 -16.25
CA GLU A 187 2.81 -9.79 -17.19
C GLU A 187 4.21 -9.24 -16.84
N CYS A 188 4.53 -9.06 -15.56
CA CYS A 188 5.89 -8.73 -15.12
C CYS A 188 6.90 -9.78 -15.55
N ARG A 189 6.60 -11.07 -15.33
CA ARG A 189 7.48 -12.18 -15.71
C ARG A 189 7.70 -12.24 -17.24
N GLN A 190 6.66 -11.95 -18.02
CA GLN A 190 6.80 -11.84 -19.48
C GLN A 190 7.76 -10.71 -19.88
N LEU A 191 7.61 -9.52 -19.28
CA LEU A 191 8.50 -8.38 -19.55
C LEU A 191 9.95 -8.67 -19.16
N LEU A 192 10.15 -9.29 -17.99
CA LEU A 192 11.48 -9.69 -17.51
C LEU A 192 12.13 -10.72 -18.45
N GLY A 193 11.40 -11.76 -18.85
CA GLY A 193 11.91 -12.79 -19.77
C GLY A 193 12.21 -12.27 -21.18
N MET A 194 11.55 -11.21 -21.64
CA MET A 194 11.90 -10.53 -22.89
C MET A 194 13.17 -9.68 -22.75
N ASN A 195 13.39 -9.06 -21.58
CA ASN A 195 14.55 -8.20 -21.35
C ASN A 195 15.86 -9.01 -21.26
N ASP A 196 15.81 -10.24 -20.74
CA ASP A 196 16.98 -11.14 -20.69
C ASP A 196 17.55 -11.44 -22.09
N GLN A 197 16.77 -11.22 -23.16
CA GLN A 197 17.19 -11.46 -24.54
C GLN A 197 17.81 -10.22 -25.23
N THR A 198 17.41 -9.01 -24.85
CA THR A 198 17.79 -7.76 -25.54
C THR A 198 18.52 -6.75 -24.66
N GLY A 199 18.56 -6.94 -23.34
CA GLY A 199 19.21 -6.07 -22.35
C GLY A 199 18.52 -4.72 -22.10
N LEU A 200 17.60 -4.30 -22.98
CA LEU A 200 16.85 -3.04 -22.85
C LEU A 200 15.39 -3.23 -23.27
N LEU A 201 14.50 -2.55 -22.55
CA LEU A 201 13.08 -2.45 -22.89
C LEU A 201 12.86 -1.55 -24.11
N THR A 202 12.06 -2.02 -25.06
CA THR A 202 11.52 -1.21 -26.17
C THR A 202 10.52 -0.17 -25.67
N ASP A 203 10.24 0.87 -26.45
CA ASP A 203 9.28 1.91 -26.03
C ASP A 203 7.87 1.36 -25.80
N GLN A 204 7.44 0.37 -26.58
CA GLN A 204 6.16 -0.32 -26.35
C GLN A 204 6.16 -1.09 -25.03
N GLN A 205 7.26 -1.75 -24.67
CA GLN A 205 7.40 -2.44 -23.39
C GLN A 205 7.42 -1.46 -22.21
N LYS A 206 8.04 -0.27 -22.37
CA LYS A 206 7.99 0.79 -21.34
C LYS A 206 6.57 1.30 -21.11
N VAL A 207 5.81 1.56 -22.17
CA VAL A 207 4.39 1.97 -22.05
C VAL A 207 3.56 0.89 -21.37
N ARG A 208 3.75 -0.38 -21.75
CA ARG A 208 3.09 -1.52 -21.09
C ARG A 208 3.46 -1.59 -19.61
N PHE A 209 4.74 -1.42 -19.28
CA PHE A 209 5.21 -1.43 -17.90
C PHE A 209 4.59 -0.32 -17.06
N VAL A 210 4.48 0.90 -17.59
CA VAL A 210 3.83 2.03 -16.90
C VAL A 210 2.36 1.72 -16.61
N SER A 211 1.62 1.16 -17.58
CA SER A 211 0.23 0.74 -17.37
C SER A 211 0.11 -0.37 -16.32
N LEU A 212 1.04 -1.33 -16.34
CA LEU A 212 1.11 -2.40 -15.35
C LEU A 212 1.37 -1.83 -13.94
N PHE A 213 2.29 -0.88 -13.82
CA PHE A 213 2.63 -0.25 -12.56
C PHE A 213 1.46 0.56 -11.99
N ASP A 214 0.69 1.25 -12.84
CA ASP A 214 -0.55 1.93 -12.44
C ASP A 214 -1.58 0.94 -11.87
N ARG A 215 -1.78 -0.21 -12.54
CA ARG A 215 -2.66 -1.27 -12.06
C ARG A 215 -2.21 -1.82 -10.70
N LEU A 216 -0.91 -2.01 -10.50
CA LEU A 216 -0.35 -2.40 -9.20
C LEU A 216 -0.68 -1.38 -8.12
N VAL A 217 -0.43 -0.09 -8.38
CA VAL A 217 -0.75 0.98 -7.43
C VAL A 217 -2.24 1.00 -7.11
N SER A 218 -3.11 0.83 -8.10
CA SER A 218 -4.55 0.75 -7.91
C SER A 218 -4.96 -0.44 -7.02
N ALA A 219 -4.41 -1.63 -7.28
CA ALA A 219 -4.67 -2.82 -6.46
C ALA A 219 -4.20 -2.62 -5.00
N LEU A 220 -2.99 -2.11 -4.80
CA LEU A 220 -2.45 -1.81 -3.47
C LEU A 220 -3.29 -0.77 -2.71
N ARG A 221 -3.93 0.18 -3.41
CA ARG A 221 -4.88 1.13 -2.78
C ARG A 221 -6.17 0.45 -2.35
N GLY A 222 -6.54 -0.71 -2.85
CA GLY A 222 -7.70 -1.47 -2.36
C GLY A 222 -7.35 -2.40 -1.20
N ASP A 223 -6.10 -2.87 -1.19
CA ASP A 223 -5.63 -3.97 -0.37
C ASP A 223 -5.51 -3.61 1.13
N ASN A 224 -6.13 -4.44 1.98
CA ASN A 224 -6.08 -4.32 3.44
C ASN A 224 -4.84 -5.01 4.05
N GLY A 225 -4.06 -5.72 3.23
CA GLY A 225 -2.84 -6.43 3.59
C GLY A 225 -3.06 -7.75 4.32
N LEU A 226 -4.24 -8.34 4.22
CA LEU A 226 -4.57 -9.62 4.87
C LEU A 226 -4.50 -10.81 3.92
N GLY A 227 -4.29 -10.57 2.61
CA GLY A 227 -4.25 -11.62 1.60
C GLY A 227 -3.24 -12.72 1.93
N SER A 228 -1.99 -12.33 2.22
CA SER A 228 -0.90 -13.25 2.56
C SER A 228 -1.15 -14.08 3.83
N TYR A 229 -1.95 -13.57 4.77
CA TYR A 229 -2.34 -14.36 5.94
C TYR A 229 -3.39 -15.42 5.59
N TYR A 230 -4.41 -15.06 4.81
CA TYR A 230 -5.51 -15.98 4.49
C TYR A 230 -5.21 -16.95 3.35
N PHE A 231 -4.22 -16.62 2.51
CA PHE A 231 -3.78 -17.38 1.35
C PHE A 231 -2.25 -17.25 1.22
N PRO A 232 -1.46 -17.92 2.07
CA PRO A 232 0.00 -17.75 2.14
C PRO A 232 0.74 -18.27 0.91
N ASP A 233 0.14 -19.21 0.17
CA ASP A 233 0.76 -19.81 -1.02
C ASP A 233 0.52 -18.98 -2.30
N ASP A 234 -0.30 -17.93 -2.22
CA ASP A 234 -0.63 -17.06 -3.35
C ASP A 234 0.36 -15.89 -3.49
N THR A 235 0.41 -15.30 -4.68
CA THR A 235 1.24 -14.11 -4.97
C THR A 235 0.49 -12.83 -4.62
N TRP A 236 1.08 -11.99 -3.77
CA TRP A 236 0.44 -10.76 -3.26
C TRP A 236 1.25 -9.51 -3.59
N GLY A 237 0.74 -8.35 -3.15
CA GLY A 237 1.25 -7.03 -3.54
C GLY A 237 2.75 -6.84 -3.27
N LYS A 238 3.30 -7.43 -2.20
CA LYS A 238 4.73 -7.32 -1.89
C LYS A 238 5.59 -8.03 -2.95
N GLU A 239 5.25 -9.27 -3.29
CA GLU A 239 5.98 -10.07 -4.29
C GLU A 239 5.86 -9.42 -5.68
N VAL A 240 4.66 -8.97 -6.04
CA VAL A 240 4.42 -8.28 -7.33
C VAL A 240 5.21 -6.98 -7.42
N LEU A 241 5.28 -6.19 -6.34
CA LEU A 241 6.09 -4.99 -6.29
C LEU A 241 7.57 -5.31 -6.53
N GLN A 242 8.10 -6.40 -5.98
CA GLN A 242 9.49 -6.78 -6.24
C GLN A 242 9.74 -7.10 -7.72
N TYR A 243 8.83 -7.81 -8.41
CA TYR A 243 8.98 -8.00 -9.86
C TYR A 243 8.99 -6.66 -10.61
N CYS A 244 8.10 -5.74 -10.27
CA CYS A 244 8.09 -4.40 -10.87
C CYS A 244 9.39 -3.64 -10.58
N ARG A 245 9.91 -3.72 -9.36
CA ARG A 245 11.16 -3.07 -8.98
C ARG A 245 12.35 -3.65 -9.73
N THR A 246 12.42 -4.97 -9.93
CA THR A 246 13.44 -5.58 -10.79
C THR A 246 13.42 -4.95 -12.17
N ILE A 247 12.25 -4.74 -12.79
CA ILE A 247 12.13 -4.06 -14.10
C ILE A 247 12.66 -2.62 -14.04
N VAL A 248 12.41 -1.87 -12.96
CA VAL A 248 12.93 -0.51 -12.79
C VAL A 248 14.46 -0.51 -12.68
N LEU A 249 15.04 -1.53 -12.05
CA LEU A 249 16.47 -1.61 -11.74
C LEU A 249 17.34 -2.15 -12.88
N LEU A 250 16.73 -2.64 -13.97
CA LEU A 250 17.40 -3.01 -15.21
C LEU A 250 17.95 -1.76 -15.92
#